data_AF-A0A3R9WMA3-F1
#
_entry.id   AF-A0A3R9WMA3-F1
#
_cell.length_a   1.000
_cell.length_b   1.000
_cell.length_c   1.000
_cell.angle_alpha   90.00
_cell.angle_beta   90.00
_cell.angle_gamma   90.00
#
_symmetry.space_group_name_H-M   'P 1'
#
loop_
_entity.id
_entity.type
_entity.pdbx_description
1 polymer ?
#
loop_
_entity_poly.entity_id
_entity_poly.type
_entity_poly.pdbx_seq_one_letter_code
_entity_poly.pdbx_strand_id
1 'polypeptide(L)'
;MTDAFMLPAEKVTRVAGLLADRVRQYDAAQDRRAAFAYTYYRLTATLATGLEAGEPAFHDPSWVAELCETLASAYFSAMDSIDAWLAQRPGGSADEIRPSDLPDSVPRPWRDVIAASSARRSYTLEDVLFSMMAHISYDLPETLRRMAASTDGRSHIADFHRMNDVLGSCIDVVQDDLAARYIHGIGSLDRLFTRSDELLTNYGIRVARGLAWFNCDRLLDPDSTEEASKSIGRSTAALIAEIRRPGDWKLRAGLWILRRLIPERRHWPAPTKPLV
;
A
#
# COMPACT_ATOMS: atom_id res chain seq x y z
N MET A 1 -18.63 -11.29 -22.67
CA MET A 1 -17.76 -10.32 -23.35
C MET A 1 -16.36 -10.58 -22.84
N THR A 2 -15.52 -11.16 -23.69
CA THR A 2 -14.14 -11.60 -23.41
C THR A 2 -13.27 -10.41 -23.00
N ASP A 3 -12.46 -10.56 -21.94
CA ASP A 3 -11.56 -9.51 -21.38
C ASP A 3 -10.57 -8.87 -22.39
N ALA A 4 -10.46 -9.42 -23.61
CA ALA A 4 -9.50 -9.01 -24.63
C ALA A 4 -9.76 -7.64 -25.30
N PHE A 5 -10.85 -6.94 -24.99
CA PHE A 5 -11.22 -5.66 -25.64
C PHE A 5 -11.55 -4.51 -24.66
N MET A 6 -11.27 -4.66 -23.37
CA MET A 6 -11.55 -3.61 -22.40
C MET A 6 -10.61 -2.42 -22.59
N LEU A 7 -11.14 -1.21 -22.61
CA LEU A 7 -10.31 -0.01 -22.67
C LEU A 7 -9.46 0.11 -21.38
N PRO A 8 -8.24 0.68 -21.45
CA PRO A 8 -7.38 0.83 -20.27
C PRO A 8 -8.07 1.53 -19.08
N ALA A 9 -8.85 2.59 -19.34
CA ALA A 9 -9.59 3.31 -18.31
C ALA A 9 -10.69 2.46 -17.66
N GLU A 10 -11.43 1.66 -18.45
CA GLU A 10 -12.47 0.75 -17.95
C GLU A 10 -11.86 -0.34 -17.06
N LYS A 11 -10.71 -0.87 -17.47
CA LYS A 11 -9.94 -1.87 -16.72
C LYS A 11 -9.53 -1.33 -15.35
N VAL A 12 -8.95 -0.13 -15.29
CA VAL A 12 -8.57 0.51 -14.02
C VAL A 12 -9.80 0.90 -13.19
N THR A 13 -10.91 1.32 -13.83
CA THR A 13 -12.19 1.61 -13.16
C THR A 13 -12.75 0.38 -12.45
N ARG A 14 -12.67 -0.80 -13.09
CA ARG A 14 -13.06 -2.07 -12.47
C ARG A 14 -12.23 -2.35 -11.21
N VAL A 15 -10.92 -2.16 -11.27
CA VAL A 15 -10.03 -2.33 -10.12
C VAL A 15 -10.39 -1.35 -9.00
N ALA A 16 -10.65 -0.08 -9.32
CA ALA A 16 -11.10 0.90 -8.35
C ALA A 16 -12.42 0.47 -7.68
N GLY A 17 -13.36 -0.10 -8.44
CA GLY A 17 -14.61 -0.65 -7.90
C GLY A 17 -14.38 -1.78 -6.89
N LEU A 18 -13.48 -2.72 -7.20
CA LEU A 18 -13.12 -3.81 -6.29
C LEU A 18 -12.43 -3.29 -5.01
N LEU A 19 -11.55 -2.29 -5.13
CA LEU A 19 -10.93 -1.64 -3.98
C LEU A 19 -11.99 -0.91 -3.13
N ALA A 20 -12.95 -0.25 -3.77
CA ALA A 20 -14.06 0.42 -3.08
C ALA A 20 -14.93 -0.57 -2.28
N ASP A 21 -15.22 -1.75 -2.83
CA ASP A 21 -15.90 -2.82 -2.11
C ASP A 21 -15.10 -3.30 -0.90
N ARG A 22 -13.78 -3.49 -1.07
CA ARG A 22 -12.90 -3.88 0.03
C ARG A 22 -12.84 -2.84 1.14
N VAL A 23 -12.79 -1.55 0.79
CA VAL A 23 -12.87 -0.46 1.77
C VAL A 23 -14.17 -0.53 2.55
N ARG A 24 -15.32 -0.68 1.88
CA ARG A 24 -16.62 -0.80 2.56
C ARG A 24 -16.66 -1.98 3.52
N GLN A 25 -16.13 -3.14 3.10
CA GLN A 25 -16.03 -4.32 3.94
C GLN A 25 -15.17 -4.06 5.18
N TYR A 26 -13.98 -3.47 5.02
CA TYR A 26 -13.08 -3.18 6.14
C TYR A 26 -13.60 -2.07 7.05
N ASP A 27 -14.25 -1.04 6.52
CA ASP A 27 -14.91 -0.01 7.33
C ASP A 27 -16.03 -0.60 8.20
N ALA A 28 -16.88 -1.46 7.63
CA ALA A 28 -17.96 -2.12 8.36
C ALA A 28 -17.43 -3.05 9.47
N ALA A 29 -16.29 -3.72 9.22
CA ALA A 29 -15.61 -4.57 10.18
C ALA A 29 -14.72 -3.80 11.17
N GLN A 30 -14.58 -2.47 11.02
CA GLN A 30 -13.63 -1.65 11.78
C GLN A 30 -12.19 -2.19 11.71
N ASP A 31 -11.80 -2.64 10.52
CA ASP A 31 -10.52 -3.27 10.25
C ASP A 31 -9.45 -2.22 9.94
N ARG A 32 -8.29 -2.34 10.59
CA ARG A 32 -7.14 -1.42 10.45
C ARG A 32 -6.65 -1.28 9.01
N ARG A 33 -6.86 -2.32 8.19
CA ARG A 33 -6.50 -2.33 6.77
C ARG A 33 -7.33 -1.38 5.91
N ALA A 34 -8.49 -0.90 6.40
CA ALA A 34 -9.36 0.02 5.66
C ALA A 34 -8.63 1.28 5.22
N ALA A 35 -7.77 1.83 6.08
CA ALA A 35 -7.02 3.05 5.82
C ALA A 35 -6.15 2.95 4.56
N PHE A 36 -5.36 1.87 4.45
CA PHE A 36 -4.53 1.63 3.27
C PHE A 36 -5.36 1.24 2.05
N ALA A 37 -6.40 0.41 2.20
CA ALA A 37 -7.31 0.07 1.11
C ALA A 37 -7.96 1.32 0.51
N TYR A 38 -8.31 2.30 1.36
CA TYR A 38 -8.88 3.57 0.96
C TYR A 38 -7.87 4.44 0.19
N THR A 39 -6.64 4.55 0.70
CA THR A 39 -5.53 5.18 -0.03
C THR A 39 -5.37 4.55 -1.41
N TYR A 40 -5.33 3.22 -1.50
CA TYR A 40 -5.16 2.53 -2.77
C TYR A 40 -6.33 2.78 -3.72
N TYR A 41 -7.58 2.66 -3.25
CA TYR A 41 -8.78 3.01 -4.00
C TYR A 41 -8.67 4.41 -4.63
N ARG A 42 -8.28 5.41 -3.84
CA ARG A 42 -8.20 6.81 -4.30
C ARG A 42 -7.15 7.02 -5.37
N LEU A 43 -5.98 6.42 -5.22
CA LEU A 43 -4.93 6.46 -6.24
C LEU A 43 -5.40 5.79 -7.54
N THR A 44 -6.03 4.62 -7.45
CA THR A 44 -6.54 3.88 -8.60
C THR A 44 -7.68 4.61 -9.31
N ALA A 45 -8.62 5.23 -8.57
CA ALA A 45 -9.70 6.02 -9.13
C ALA A 45 -9.17 7.28 -9.85
N THR A 46 -8.12 7.90 -9.30
CA THR A 46 -7.43 9.04 -9.94
C THR A 46 -6.77 8.59 -11.24
N LEU A 47 -6.11 7.43 -11.26
CA LEU A 47 -5.53 6.86 -12.47
C LEU A 47 -6.61 6.54 -13.52
N ALA A 48 -7.75 5.98 -13.13
CA ALA A 48 -8.85 5.69 -14.05
C ALA A 48 -9.32 6.98 -14.75
N THR A 49 -9.52 8.05 -13.98
CA THR A 49 -9.90 9.38 -14.50
C THR A 49 -8.84 9.93 -15.44
N GLY A 50 -7.56 9.82 -15.07
CA GLY A 50 -6.45 10.27 -15.91
C GLY A 50 -6.34 9.51 -17.23
N LEU A 51 -6.53 8.18 -17.21
CA LEU A 51 -6.56 7.37 -18.42
C LEU A 51 -7.74 7.70 -19.34
N GLU A 52 -8.91 8.00 -18.78
CA GLU A 52 -10.09 8.44 -19.54
C GLU A 52 -9.87 9.81 -20.19
N ALA A 53 -9.25 10.75 -19.45
CA ALA A 53 -8.91 12.07 -19.96
C ALA A 53 -7.71 12.08 -20.92
N GLY A 54 -6.90 11.02 -20.92
CA GLY A 54 -5.63 10.97 -21.65
C GLY A 54 -4.50 11.79 -20.99
N GLU A 55 -4.62 12.08 -19.68
CA GLU A 55 -3.68 12.89 -18.91
C GLU A 55 -3.20 12.15 -17.64
N PRO A 56 -1.88 11.95 -17.45
CA PRO A 56 -0.80 12.29 -18.39
C PRO A 56 -0.84 11.40 -19.63
N ALA A 57 -0.29 11.91 -20.73
CA ALA A 57 -0.17 11.16 -21.98
C ALA A 57 0.84 10.01 -21.81
N PHE A 58 0.35 8.82 -21.48
CA PHE A 58 1.13 7.58 -21.47
C PHE A 58 1.45 7.13 -22.90
N HIS A 59 2.64 6.57 -23.12
CA HIS A 59 2.99 5.98 -24.42
C HIS A 59 2.25 4.65 -24.64
N ASP A 60 2.09 3.87 -23.58
CA ASP A 60 1.36 2.61 -23.55
C ASP A 60 0.36 2.59 -22.38
N PRO A 61 -0.84 3.19 -22.54
CA PRO A 61 -1.89 3.16 -21.53
C PRO A 61 -2.35 1.73 -21.17
N SER A 62 -2.25 0.79 -22.11
CA SER A 62 -2.64 -0.61 -21.89
C SER A 62 -1.69 -1.31 -20.92
N TRP A 63 -0.38 -1.12 -21.10
CA TRP A 63 0.63 -1.62 -20.15
C TRP A 63 0.41 -1.03 -18.75
N VAL A 64 0.07 0.26 -18.66
CA VAL A 64 -0.24 0.92 -17.38
C VAL A 64 -1.46 0.27 -16.69
N ALA A 65 -2.53 0.00 -17.44
CA ALA A 65 -3.72 -0.65 -16.91
C ALA A 65 -3.46 -2.11 -16.50
N GLU A 66 -2.62 -2.83 -17.24
CA GLU A 66 -2.18 -4.19 -16.88
C GLU A 66 -1.33 -4.22 -15.61
N LEU A 67 -0.41 -3.25 -15.46
CA LEU A 67 0.37 -3.08 -14.23
C LEU A 67 -0.56 -2.82 -13.05
N CYS A 68 -1.53 -1.92 -13.19
CA CYS A 68 -2.50 -1.62 -12.15
C CYS A 68 -3.32 -2.87 -11.74
N GLU A 69 -3.84 -3.62 -12.69
CA GLU A 69 -4.64 -4.82 -12.41
C GLU A 69 -3.79 -5.93 -11.77
N THR A 70 -2.60 -6.19 -12.31
CA THR A 70 -1.72 -7.26 -11.80
C THR A 70 -1.25 -6.93 -10.38
N LEU A 71 -0.91 -5.66 -10.12
CA LEU A 71 -0.52 -5.18 -8.80
C LEU A 71 -1.68 -5.28 -7.81
N ALA A 72 -2.89 -4.88 -8.21
CA ALA A 72 -4.08 -5.04 -7.38
C ALA A 72 -4.41 -6.51 -7.09
N SER A 73 -4.24 -7.39 -8.08
CA SER A 73 -4.46 -8.82 -7.92
C SER A 73 -3.50 -9.44 -6.90
N ALA A 74 -2.23 -9.03 -6.89
CA ALA A 74 -1.27 -9.44 -5.87
C ALA A 74 -1.70 -9.00 -4.46
N TYR A 75 -2.14 -7.75 -4.31
CA TYR A 75 -2.68 -7.23 -3.05
C TYR A 75 -3.93 -8.00 -2.59
N PHE A 76 -4.92 -8.20 -3.47
CA PHE A 76 -6.15 -8.94 -3.14
C PHE A 76 -5.83 -10.38 -2.74
N SER A 77 -4.94 -11.07 -3.44
CA SER A 77 -4.52 -12.43 -3.06
C SER A 77 -3.93 -12.51 -1.65
N ALA A 78 -3.12 -11.51 -1.26
CA ALA A 78 -2.59 -11.43 0.09
C ALA A 78 -3.70 -11.16 1.12
N MET A 79 -4.57 -10.17 0.84
CA MET A 79 -5.67 -9.81 1.72
C MET A 79 -6.70 -10.94 1.90
N ASP A 80 -7.04 -11.67 0.84
CA ASP A 80 -7.96 -12.81 0.88
C ASP A 80 -7.39 -13.96 1.70
N SER A 81 -6.08 -14.23 1.57
CA SER A 81 -5.40 -15.21 2.42
C SER A 81 -5.44 -14.82 3.90
N ILE A 82 -5.26 -13.53 4.20
CA ILE A 82 -5.36 -13.00 5.57
C ILE A 82 -6.80 -13.08 6.08
N ASP A 83 -7.78 -12.69 5.28
CA ASP A 83 -9.21 -12.72 5.62
C ASP A 83 -9.67 -14.15 5.93
N ALA A 84 -9.29 -15.10 5.07
CA ALA A 84 -9.60 -16.51 5.25
C ALA A 84 -8.97 -17.08 6.53
N TRP A 85 -7.73 -16.70 6.86
CA TRP A 85 -7.06 -17.11 8.08
C TRP A 85 -7.68 -16.49 9.33
N LEU A 86 -8.01 -15.19 9.30
CA LEU A 86 -8.66 -14.49 10.42
C LEU A 86 -10.03 -15.09 10.73
N ALA A 87 -10.81 -15.47 9.72
CA ALA A 87 -12.13 -16.08 9.89
C ALA A 87 -12.09 -17.45 10.59
N GLN A 88 -10.97 -18.18 10.48
CA GLN A 88 -10.79 -19.51 11.06
C GLN A 88 -10.19 -19.47 12.47
N ARG A 89 -9.75 -18.31 12.95
CA ARG A 89 -9.04 -18.19 14.23
C ARG A 89 -10.01 -18.41 15.41
N PRO A 90 -9.82 -19.46 16.25
CA PRO A 90 -10.70 -19.71 17.38
C PRO A 90 -10.45 -18.69 18.51
N GLY A 91 -11.50 -18.00 18.97
CA GLY A 91 -11.46 -17.19 20.18
C GLY A 91 -10.73 -15.84 20.01
N GLY A 92 -11.52 -14.76 19.94
CA GLY A 92 -11.05 -13.38 19.90
C GLY A 92 -10.42 -12.91 21.23
N SER A 93 -9.21 -13.38 21.54
CA SER A 93 -8.33 -12.67 22.46
C SER A 93 -7.53 -11.62 21.69
N ALA A 94 -7.28 -10.50 22.35
CA ALA A 94 -6.41 -9.41 21.91
C ALA A 94 -4.92 -9.80 21.88
N ASP A 95 -4.60 -11.04 21.47
CA ASP A 95 -3.24 -11.55 21.38
C ASP A 95 -2.62 -11.11 20.05
N GLU A 96 -1.50 -10.40 20.20
CA GLU A 96 -0.65 -9.88 19.14
C GLU A 96 -0.33 -10.98 18.12
N ILE A 97 -0.63 -10.72 16.85
CA ILE A 97 -0.34 -11.63 15.74
C ILE A 97 1.16 -11.60 15.51
N ARG A 98 1.80 -12.77 15.42
CA ARG A 98 3.20 -12.89 14.98
C ARG A 98 3.25 -13.18 13.49
N PRO A 99 4.31 -12.73 12.77
CA PRO A 99 4.44 -13.04 11.34
C PRO A 99 4.41 -14.54 11.03
N SER A 100 4.89 -15.38 11.96
CA SER A 100 4.90 -16.85 11.87
C SER A 100 3.52 -17.48 11.96
N ASP A 101 2.51 -16.76 12.46
CA ASP A 101 1.17 -17.32 12.67
C ASP A 101 0.35 -17.31 11.36
N LEU A 102 0.72 -16.44 10.42
CA LEU A 102 0.06 -16.31 9.11
C LEU A 102 0.52 -17.41 8.15
N PRO A 103 -0.38 -17.88 7.25
CA PRO A 103 -0.12 -19.00 6.37
C PRO A 103 0.91 -18.65 5.30
N ASP A 104 1.49 -19.68 4.69
CA ASP A 104 2.56 -19.49 3.71
C ASP A 104 2.14 -18.80 2.42
N SER A 105 0.83 -18.80 2.12
CA SER A 105 0.23 -18.07 1.01
C SER A 105 0.31 -16.54 1.17
N VAL A 106 0.51 -16.03 2.40
CA VAL A 106 0.72 -14.60 2.63
C VAL A 106 2.20 -14.27 2.43
N PRO A 107 2.56 -13.30 1.59
CA PRO A 107 3.96 -12.87 1.48
C PRO A 107 4.54 -12.36 2.79
N ARG A 108 5.81 -12.64 3.06
CA ARG A 108 6.48 -12.26 4.31
C ARG A 108 6.32 -10.77 4.67
N PRO A 109 6.52 -9.80 3.75
CA PRO A 109 6.27 -8.40 4.04
C PRO A 109 4.86 -8.09 4.54
N TRP A 110 3.84 -8.73 3.97
CA TRP A 110 2.46 -8.58 4.43
C TRP A 110 2.23 -9.23 5.80
N ARG A 111 2.89 -10.36 6.11
CA ARG A 111 2.85 -10.95 7.46
C ARG A 111 3.43 -9.99 8.50
N ASP A 112 4.54 -9.31 8.16
CA ASP A 112 5.16 -8.31 9.04
C ASP A 112 4.24 -7.10 9.27
N VAL A 113 3.56 -6.62 8.22
CA VAL A 113 2.57 -5.53 8.31
C VAL A 113 1.40 -5.91 9.21
N ILE A 114 0.82 -7.10 9.04
CA ILE A 114 -0.33 -7.54 9.86
C ILE A 114 0.09 -7.72 11.31
N ALA A 115 1.24 -8.35 11.56
CA ALA A 115 1.78 -8.48 12.90
C ALA A 115 1.97 -7.11 13.56
N ALA A 116 2.60 -6.18 12.85
CA ALA A 116 2.77 -4.82 13.35
C ALA A 116 1.41 -4.16 13.64
N SER A 117 0.49 -4.16 12.69
CA SER A 117 -0.82 -3.50 12.80
C SER A 117 -1.68 -4.09 13.92
N SER A 118 -1.49 -5.36 14.27
CA SER A 118 -2.20 -6.04 15.37
C SER A 118 -1.73 -5.61 16.77
N ALA A 119 -0.56 -4.98 16.89
CA ALA A 119 -0.01 -4.59 18.17
C ALA A 119 -0.86 -3.49 18.84
N ARG A 120 -1.05 -3.62 20.16
CA ARG A 120 -1.80 -2.64 20.96
C ARG A 120 -1.04 -1.29 20.91
N ARG A 121 -1.55 -0.32 20.13
CA ARG A 121 -1.05 1.06 19.87
C ARG A 121 -0.47 1.34 18.46
N SER A 122 -0.85 0.62 17.42
CA SER A 122 -0.53 1.04 16.04
C SER A 122 -1.36 2.27 15.63
N TYR A 123 -0.75 3.36 15.17
CA TYR A 123 -1.51 4.50 14.65
C TYR A 123 -2.01 4.22 13.22
N THR A 124 -3.16 4.79 12.84
CA THR A 124 -3.74 4.66 11.47
C THR A 124 -2.70 4.93 10.38
N LEU A 125 -1.87 5.93 10.61
CA LEU A 125 -0.84 6.38 9.70
C LEU A 125 0.35 5.42 9.59
N GLU A 126 0.73 4.79 10.70
CA GLU A 126 1.72 3.71 10.71
C GLU A 126 1.19 2.51 9.90
N ASP A 127 -0.09 2.16 10.07
CA ASP A 127 -0.73 1.07 9.31
C ASP A 127 -0.68 1.36 7.79
N VAL A 128 -0.96 2.61 7.38
CA VAL A 128 -0.87 3.03 5.97
C VAL A 128 0.57 2.98 5.48
N LEU A 129 1.52 3.55 6.23
CA LEU A 129 2.92 3.60 5.84
C LEU A 129 3.54 2.19 5.70
N PHE A 130 3.27 1.28 6.65
CA PHE A 130 3.78 -0.08 6.59
C PHE A 130 3.17 -0.86 5.42
N SER A 131 1.86 -0.72 5.20
CA SER A 131 1.17 -1.36 4.07
C SER A 131 1.69 -0.83 2.73
N MET A 132 1.89 0.48 2.63
CA MET A 132 2.45 1.13 1.44
C MET A 132 3.89 0.67 1.16
N MET A 133 4.70 0.49 2.21
CA MET A 133 6.05 -0.05 2.07
C MET A 133 6.01 -1.50 1.55
N ALA A 134 5.16 -2.38 2.10
CA ALA A 134 4.99 -3.73 1.56
C ALA A 134 4.53 -3.71 0.10
N HIS A 135 3.57 -2.85 -0.22
CA HIS A 135 3.02 -2.76 -1.57
C HIS A 135 4.04 -2.26 -2.60
N ILE A 136 4.78 -1.18 -2.30
CA ILE A 136 5.76 -0.60 -3.22
C ILE A 136 7.06 -1.41 -3.26
N SER A 137 7.53 -1.93 -2.13
CA SER A 137 8.85 -2.60 -2.09
C SER A 137 8.80 -4.09 -2.37
N TYR A 138 7.64 -4.75 -2.20
CA TYR A 138 7.47 -6.18 -2.47
C TYR A 138 6.50 -6.45 -3.63
N ASP A 139 5.26 -5.97 -3.57
CA ASP A 139 4.28 -6.32 -4.61
C ASP A 139 4.68 -5.75 -5.98
N LEU A 140 5.17 -4.50 -6.02
CA LEU A 140 5.51 -3.82 -7.27
C LEU A 140 6.69 -4.46 -8.03
N PRO A 141 7.86 -4.76 -7.43
CA PRO A 141 8.95 -5.45 -8.14
C PRO A 141 8.54 -6.83 -8.64
N GLU A 142 7.79 -7.58 -7.83
CA GLU A 142 7.32 -8.92 -8.21
C GLU A 142 6.29 -8.86 -9.34
N THR A 143 5.43 -7.85 -9.34
CA THR A 143 4.49 -7.58 -10.43
C THR A 143 5.22 -7.22 -11.72
N LEU A 144 6.17 -6.29 -11.66
CA LEU A 144 7.00 -5.91 -12.80
C LEU A 144 7.76 -7.12 -13.36
N ARG A 145 8.33 -7.97 -12.49
CA ARG A 145 9.02 -9.20 -12.87
C ARG A 145 8.10 -10.17 -13.62
N ARG A 146 6.85 -10.33 -13.17
CA ARG A 146 5.85 -11.19 -13.84
C ARG A 146 5.49 -10.65 -15.22
N MET A 147 5.31 -9.34 -15.36
CA MET A 147 4.99 -8.70 -16.63
C MET A 147 6.18 -8.66 -17.60
N ALA A 148 7.41 -8.59 -17.08
CA ALA A 148 8.61 -8.63 -17.92
C ALA A 148 8.71 -9.95 -18.71
N ALA A 149 8.19 -11.06 -18.16
CA ALA A 149 8.14 -12.34 -18.85
C ALA A 149 7.20 -12.37 -20.06
N SER A 150 6.22 -11.45 -20.12
CA SER A 150 5.25 -11.33 -21.22
C SER A 150 5.51 -10.14 -22.14
N THR A 151 6.53 -9.33 -21.87
CA THR A 151 6.82 -8.10 -22.63
C THR A 151 7.60 -8.40 -23.92
N ASP A 152 7.32 -7.64 -24.98
CA ASP A 152 7.92 -7.78 -26.32
C ASP A 152 9.30 -7.09 -26.47
N GLY A 153 9.98 -6.82 -25.37
CA GLY A 153 11.27 -6.13 -25.32
C GLY A 153 11.19 -4.60 -25.33
N ARG A 154 10.00 -3.99 -25.33
CA ARG A 154 9.84 -2.54 -25.13
C ARG A 154 10.13 -2.13 -23.68
N SER A 155 10.80 -1.00 -23.51
CA SER A 155 11.01 -0.41 -22.19
C SER A 155 9.83 0.47 -21.80
N HIS A 156 9.18 0.14 -20.68
CA HIS A 156 8.04 0.88 -20.13
C HIS A 156 8.42 1.85 -19.00
N ILE A 157 9.73 2.11 -18.80
CA ILE A 157 10.22 2.98 -17.72
C ILE A 157 9.67 4.41 -17.80
N ALA A 158 9.43 4.92 -19.02
CA ALA A 158 8.87 6.25 -19.21
C ALA A 158 7.45 6.36 -18.63
N ASP A 159 6.58 5.38 -18.92
CA ASP A 159 5.22 5.35 -18.38
C ASP A 159 5.21 5.00 -16.89
N PHE A 160 6.13 4.14 -16.44
CA PHE A 160 6.35 3.89 -15.02
C PHE A 160 6.67 5.17 -14.24
N HIS A 161 7.49 6.06 -14.81
CA HIS A 161 7.81 7.35 -14.22
C HIS A 161 6.68 8.37 -14.33
N ARG A 162 5.94 8.43 -15.45
CA ARG A 162 4.75 9.29 -15.59
C ARG A 162 3.68 8.96 -14.56
N MET A 163 3.55 7.69 -14.16
CA MET A 163 2.67 7.30 -13.06
C MET A 163 2.99 8.06 -11.76
N ASN A 164 4.25 8.44 -11.53
CA ASN A 164 4.63 9.21 -10.35
C ASN A 164 4.04 10.63 -10.36
N ASP A 165 3.70 11.18 -11.53
CA ASP A 165 3.04 12.47 -11.64
C ASP A 165 1.57 12.36 -11.20
N VAL A 166 0.89 11.27 -11.59
CA VAL A 166 -0.45 10.93 -11.10
C VAL A 166 -0.43 10.78 -9.58
N LEU A 167 0.47 9.95 -9.04
CA LEU A 167 0.60 9.73 -7.60
C LEU A 167 0.94 11.02 -6.85
N GLY A 168 1.82 11.85 -7.40
CA GLY A 168 2.20 13.13 -6.82
C GLY A 168 1.06 14.15 -6.81
N SER A 169 0.19 14.15 -7.82
CA SER A 169 -0.93 15.10 -7.92
C SER A 169 -2.04 14.89 -6.89
N CYS A 170 -2.17 13.67 -6.35
CA CYS A 170 -3.25 13.31 -5.43
C CYS A 170 -2.80 13.01 -4.01
N ILE A 171 -1.49 13.05 -3.71
CA ILE A 171 -0.97 12.68 -2.39
C ILE A 171 -1.54 13.55 -1.27
N ASP A 172 -1.57 14.87 -1.45
CA ASP A 172 -2.07 15.83 -0.45
C ASP A 172 -3.57 15.62 -0.19
N VAL A 173 -4.34 15.43 -1.27
CA VAL A 173 -5.78 15.16 -1.19
C VAL A 173 -6.05 13.84 -0.47
N VAL A 174 -5.31 12.79 -0.79
CA VAL A 174 -5.44 11.47 -0.12
C VAL A 174 -5.09 11.56 1.36
N GLN A 175 -4.07 12.35 1.72
CA GLN A 175 -3.71 12.58 3.11
C GLN A 175 -4.83 13.29 3.88
N ASP A 176 -5.40 14.36 3.33
CA ASP A 176 -6.51 15.08 3.94
C ASP A 176 -7.75 14.19 4.09
N ASP A 177 -8.07 13.40 3.06
CA ASP A 177 -9.19 12.46 3.10
C ASP A 177 -8.99 11.36 4.13
N LEU A 178 -7.75 10.85 4.28
CA LEU A 178 -7.41 9.87 5.30
C LEU A 178 -7.60 10.45 6.70
N ALA A 179 -7.12 11.68 6.93
CA ALA A 179 -7.32 12.40 8.19
C ALA A 179 -8.80 12.56 8.50
N ALA A 180 -9.57 13.12 7.57
CA ALA A 180 -11.00 13.37 7.73
C ALA A 180 -11.83 12.08 7.88
N ARG A 181 -11.38 10.95 7.32
CA ARG A 181 -12.08 9.67 7.38
C ARG A 181 -11.77 8.88 8.65
N TYR A 182 -10.49 8.81 9.06
CA TYR A 182 -10.04 7.84 10.07
C TYR A 182 -9.42 8.47 11.32
N ILE A 183 -9.23 9.78 11.38
CA ILE A 183 -8.52 10.45 12.49
C ILE A 183 -9.39 11.55 13.10
N HIS A 184 -9.85 11.34 14.34
CA HIS A 184 -10.71 12.29 15.02
C HIS A 184 -9.96 13.59 15.41
N GLY A 185 -10.55 14.73 15.05
CA GLY A 185 -10.05 16.07 15.41
C GLY A 185 -8.84 16.55 14.59
N ILE A 186 -8.47 15.82 13.53
CA ILE A 186 -7.42 16.21 12.58
C ILE A 186 -8.07 16.24 11.20
N GLY A 187 -8.37 17.44 10.71
CA GLY A 187 -8.99 17.65 9.40
C GLY A 187 -7.99 17.78 8.24
N SER A 188 -6.70 17.87 8.55
CA SER A 188 -5.62 17.88 7.56
C SER A 188 -4.35 17.34 8.20
N LEU A 189 -3.65 16.48 7.46
CA LEU A 189 -2.43 15.83 7.90
C LEU A 189 -1.22 16.79 7.87
N ASP A 190 -1.27 17.87 7.09
CA ASP A 190 -0.24 18.92 7.04
C ASP A 190 0.05 19.53 8.42
N ARG A 191 -0.97 19.58 9.30
CA ARG A 191 -0.83 20.08 10.67
C ARG A 191 -0.06 19.13 11.61
N LEU A 192 0.03 17.85 11.25
CA LEU A 192 0.82 16.85 11.98
C LEU A 192 2.18 16.59 11.32
N PHE A 193 2.30 16.78 10.01
CA PHE A 193 3.40 16.24 9.20
C PHE A 193 4.46 17.24 8.75
N THR A 194 4.66 18.32 9.48
CA THR A 194 5.57 19.38 9.03
C THR A 194 7.05 19.00 8.88
N ARG A 195 7.53 17.78 9.22
CA ARG A 195 8.98 17.48 9.11
C ARG A 195 9.51 16.03 9.11
N SER A 196 8.72 14.96 9.25
CA SER A 196 9.30 13.64 9.62
C SER A 196 8.91 12.39 8.83
N ASP A 197 7.92 12.42 7.92
CA ASP A 197 7.61 11.26 7.07
C ASP A 197 7.95 11.52 5.60
N GLU A 198 9.25 11.50 5.28
CA GLU A 198 9.74 11.67 3.91
C GLU A 198 9.12 10.66 2.93
N LEU A 199 8.76 9.45 3.40
CA LEU A 199 8.15 8.39 2.58
C LEU A 199 6.72 8.67 2.12
N LEU A 200 5.94 9.47 2.86
CA LEU A 200 4.58 9.87 2.47
C LEU A 200 4.55 11.15 1.63
N THR A 201 5.72 11.66 1.24
CA THR A 201 5.83 12.79 0.31
C THR A 201 5.94 12.30 -1.14
N ASN A 202 5.63 13.18 -2.10
CA ASN A 202 5.87 12.91 -3.53
C ASN A 202 7.32 12.44 -3.80
N TYR A 203 8.32 13.01 -3.10
CA TYR A 203 9.72 12.59 -3.25
C TYR A 203 9.96 11.16 -2.75
N GLY A 204 9.49 10.83 -1.55
CA GLY A 204 9.64 9.49 -0.98
C GLY A 204 8.99 8.40 -1.84
N ILE A 205 7.80 8.68 -2.39
CA ILE A 205 7.11 7.79 -3.32
C ILE A 205 7.93 7.54 -4.58
N ARG A 206 8.51 8.60 -5.18
CA ARG A 206 9.37 8.49 -6.36
C ARG A 206 10.60 7.64 -6.09
N VAL A 207 11.27 7.85 -4.95
CA VAL A 207 12.43 7.06 -4.55
C VAL A 207 12.05 5.60 -4.34
N ALA A 208 10.98 5.32 -3.59
CA ALA A 208 10.52 3.97 -3.32
C ALA A 208 10.15 3.22 -4.61
N ARG A 209 9.47 3.88 -5.55
CA ARG A 209 9.13 3.30 -6.87
C ARG A 209 10.36 3.12 -7.75
N GLY A 210 11.33 4.04 -7.72
CA GLY A 210 12.62 3.87 -8.40
C GLY A 210 13.38 2.65 -7.89
N LEU A 211 13.43 2.46 -6.56
CA LEU A 211 14.00 1.26 -5.95
C LEU A 211 13.22 -0.01 -6.32
N ALA A 212 11.90 0.10 -6.47
CA ALA A 212 11.09 -1.03 -6.91
C ALA A 212 11.43 -1.49 -8.33
N TRP A 213 11.64 -0.53 -9.25
CA TRP A 213 12.12 -0.83 -10.60
C TRP A 213 13.51 -1.49 -10.58
N PHE A 214 14.45 -0.90 -9.84
CA PHE A 214 15.80 -1.48 -9.67
C PHE A 214 15.76 -2.90 -9.08
N ASN A 215 14.87 -3.14 -8.12
CA ASN A 215 14.67 -4.47 -7.55
C ASN A 215 14.06 -5.46 -8.55
N CYS A 216 13.20 -5.00 -9.47
CA CYS A 216 12.74 -5.83 -10.58
C CYS A 216 13.91 -6.28 -11.46
N ASP A 217 14.80 -5.35 -11.86
CA ASP A 217 15.98 -5.68 -12.67
C ASP A 217 16.85 -6.74 -11.98
N ARG A 218 17.09 -6.59 -10.66
CA ARG A 218 17.81 -7.59 -9.86
C ARG A 218 17.10 -8.93 -9.72
N LEU A 219 15.77 -8.93 -9.70
CA LEU A 219 14.99 -10.18 -9.64
C LEU A 219 15.01 -10.93 -10.97
N LEU A 220 15.15 -10.23 -12.10
CA LEU A 220 15.25 -10.81 -13.43
C LEU A 220 16.66 -11.37 -13.73
N ASP A 221 17.69 -10.81 -13.09
CA ASP A 221 19.07 -11.26 -13.21
C ASP A 221 19.34 -12.51 -12.36
N PRO A 222 19.71 -13.68 -12.95
CA PRO A 222 19.99 -14.90 -12.22
C PRO A 222 21.09 -14.77 -11.16
N ASP A 223 22.08 -13.89 -11.37
CA ASP A 223 23.22 -13.72 -10.47
C ASP A 223 22.83 -12.96 -9.19
N SER A 224 21.78 -12.11 -9.26
CA SER A 224 21.35 -11.27 -8.15
C SER A 224 19.95 -11.59 -7.60
N THR A 225 19.20 -12.49 -8.24
CA THR A 225 17.80 -12.80 -7.90
C THR A 225 17.59 -13.30 -6.46
N GLU A 226 18.50 -14.15 -5.95
CA GLU A 226 18.39 -14.72 -4.61
C GLU A 226 18.61 -13.63 -3.55
N GLU A 227 19.64 -12.82 -3.72
CA GLU A 227 19.96 -11.71 -2.83
C GLU A 227 18.91 -10.58 -2.90
N ALA A 228 18.35 -10.33 -4.09
CA ALA A 228 17.24 -9.41 -4.27
C ALA A 228 16.00 -9.88 -3.51
N SER A 229 15.62 -11.16 -3.67
CA SER A 229 14.47 -11.76 -2.97
C SER A 229 14.62 -11.67 -1.45
N LYS A 230 15.82 -11.98 -0.92
CA LYS A 230 16.11 -11.85 0.52
C LYS A 230 16.05 -10.39 1.00
N SER A 231 16.63 -9.47 0.23
CA SER A 231 16.65 -8.03 0.56
C SER A 231 15.23 -7.46 0.60
N ILE A 232 14.46 -7.66 -0.48
CA ILE A 232 13.07 -7.24 -0.61
C ILE A 232 12.21 -7.83 0.52
N GLY A 233 12.38 -9.12 0.82
CA GLY A 233 11.65 -9.79 1.90
C GLY A 233 12.00 -9.33 3.31
N ARG A 234 13.03 -8.49 3.51
CA ARG A 234 13.43 -7.93 4.82
C ARG A 234 13.16 -6.42 4.94
N SER A 235 13.06 -5.70 3.82
CA SER A 235 12.91 -4.23 3.79
C SER A 235 11.74 -3.73 4.64
N THR A 236 10.58 -4.36 4.52
CA THR A 236 9.37 -3.96 5.28
C THR A 236 9.56 -4.14 6.79
N ALA A 237 10.08 -5.29 7.22
CA ALA A 237 10.38 -5.54 8.63
C ALA A 237 11.41 -4.55 9.19
N ALA A 238 12.43 -4.18 8.40
CA ALA A 238 13.43 -3.21 8.78
C ALA A 238 12.82 -1.80 8.99
N LEU A 239 11.95 -1.35 8.08
CA LEU A 239 11.23 -0.08 8.25
C LEU A 239 10.34 -0.10 9.49
N ILE A 240 9.56 -1.18 9.68
CA ILE A 240 8.69 -1.34 10.85
C ILE A 240 9.52 -1.25 12.14
N ALA A 241 10.67 -1.91 12.18
CA ALA A 241 11.57 -1.87 13.33
C ALA A 241 12.10 -0.47 13.60
N GLU A 242 12.56 0.24 12.56
CA GLU A 242 13.09 1.60 12.68
C GLU A 242 12.04 2.58 13.22
N ILE A 243 10.81 2.53 12.69
CA ILE A 243 9.72 3.42 13.12
C ILE A 243 9.23 3.08 14.53
N ARG A 244 9.16 1.80 14.88
CA ARG A 244 8.62 1.39 16.19
C ARG A 244 9.62 1.45 17.32
N ARG A 245 10.89 1.16 17.03
CA ARG A 245 11.99 1.07 17.99
C ARG A 245 13.25 1.65 17.35
N PRO A 246 13.30 2.99 17.15
CA PRO A 246 14.46 3.62 16.53
C PRO A 246 15.73 3.28 17.31
N GLY A 247 16.85 3.21 16.60
CA GLY A 247 18.16 2.90 17.17
C GLY A 247 18.56 3.88 18.28
N ASP A 248 18.21 5.16 18.13
CA ASP A 248 18.44 6.19 19.13
C ASP A 248 17.52 6.03 20.35
N TRP A 249 18.11 5.84 21.52
CA TRP A 249 17.40 5.66 22.78
C TRP A 249 16.60 6.91 23.20
N LYS A 250 17.03 8.13 22.84
CA LYS A 250 16.31 9.36 23.15
C LYS A 250 15.02 9.45 22.34
N LEU A 251 15.11 9.17 21.04
CA LEU A 251 13.94 9.09 20.16
C LEU A 251 13.00 7.99 20.62
N ARG A 252 13.53 6.82 21.01
CA ARG A 252 12.75 5.71 21.54
C ARG A 252 12.00 6.08 22.82
N ALA A 253 12.66 6.74 23.77
CA ALA A 253 12.04 7.22 25.00
C ALA A 253 10.97 8.28 24.70
N GLY A 254 11.26 9.24 23.81
CA GLY A 254 10.32 10.26 23.36
C GLY A 254 9.06 9.67 22.73
N LEU A 255 9.20 8.75 21.77
CA LEU A 255 8.08 8.04 21.14
C LEU A 255 7.30 7.19 22.14
N TRP A 256 7.96 6.56 23.11
CA TRP A 256 7.29 5.80 24.16
C TRP A 256 6.41 6.70 25.04
N ILE A 257 6.94 7.86 25.46
CA ILE A 257 6.17 8.87 26.21
C ILE A 257 5.01 9.37 25.35
N LEU A 258 5.27 9.75 24.10
CA LEU A 258 4.26 10.24 23.15
C LEU A 258 3.13 9.23 22.98
N ARG A 259 3.44 7.94 22.74
CA ARG A 259 2.47 6.84 22.60
C ARG A 259 1.69 6.53 23.88
N ARG A 260 2.14 7.03 25.02
CA ARG A 260 1.43 6.89 26.31
C ARG A 260 0.57 8.11 26.63
N LEU A 261 0.96 9.29 26.14
CA LEU A 261 0.25 10.55 26.37
C LEU A 261 -0.78 10.88 25.27
N ILE A 262 -0.52 10.50 24.03
CA ILE A 262 -1.41 10.74 22.88
C ILE A 262 -2.16 9.44 22.58
N PRO A 263 -3.43 9.31 23.04
CA PRO A 263 -4.23 8.15 22.70
C PRO A 263 -4.46 8.09 21.20
N GLU A 264 -4.65 6.86 20.71
CA GLU A 264 -5.04 6.64 19.34
C GLU A 264 -6.40 7.32 19.07
N ARG A 265 -6.43 8.31 18.17
CA ARG A 265 -7.64 9.03 17.79
C ARG A 265 -8.35 8.38 16.60
N ARG A 266 -8.29 7.06 16.49
CA ARG A 266 -8.89 6.36 15.36
C ARG A 266 -10.40 6.52 15.41
N HIS A 267 -10.96 6.89 14.27
CA HIS A 267 -12.37 6.96 14.02
C HIS A 267 -12.72 6.01 12.89
N TRP A 268 -13.92 5.43 12.94
CA TRP A 268 -14.45 4.59 11.89
C TRP A 268 -15.62 5.32 11.23
N PRO A 269 -15.64 5.44 9.89
CA PRO A 269 -16.75 6.05 9.21
C PRO A 269 -18.03 5.25 9.43
N ALA A 270 -19.17 5.93 9.42
CA ALA A 270 -20.46 5.23 9.41
C ALA A 270 -20.54 4.31 8.17
N PRO A 271 -21.20 3.15 8.24
CA PRO A 271 -21.32 2.21 7.11
C PRO A 271 -21.90 2.84 5.84
N THR A 272 -22.68 3.92 5.99
CA THR A 272 -23.33 4.67 4.91
C THR A 272 -22.50 5.83 4.37
N LYS A 273 -21.32 6.12 4.94
CA LYS A 273 -20.47 7.24 4.49
C LYS A 273 -19.96 6.93 3.08
N PRO A 274 -20.24 7.80 2.08
CA PRO A 274 -19.77 7.57 0.72
C PRO A 274 -18.24 7.55 0.66
N LEU A 275 -17.73 6.86 -0.36
CA LEU A 275 -16.34 7.00 -0.78
C LEU A 275 -16.33 8.22 -1.70
N VAL A 276 -15.59 9.26 -1.31
CA VAL A 276 -15.42 10.50 -2.07
C VAL A 276 -14.46 10.23 -3.21
#